data_AF-A0A661ZBI2-F1
#
_entry.id   AF-A0A661ZBI2-F1
#
_cell.length_a   1.000
_cell.length_b   1.000
_cell.length_c   1.000
_cell.angle_alpha   90.00
_cell.angle_beta   90.00
_cell.angle_gamma   90.00
#
_symmetry.space_group_name_H-M   'P 1'
#
loop_
_entity.id
_entity.type
_entity.pdbx_description
1 polymer ?
#
loop_
_entity_poly.entity_id
_entity_poly.type
_entity_poly.pdbx_seq_one_letter_code
_entity_poly.pdbx_strand_id
1 'polypeptide(L)'
;MLRNFISERLLENLDFQPTLGQEDLIRELGHFLASEDTSEIMLVKGYAGTGKTTLVKSLVKTLSALKQKSVLLAPTGRAAKVLIAYSGHPAWTIHKKIYRQKSGSDGLGEFVLDRNLHKQTCFIVDEASMIGDRSPEAFFGSGDLLRDLVDYVEAGSHCRLVL
;
A
#
# COMPACT_ATOMS: atom_id res chain seq x y z
N MET A 1 0.26 -13.07 -21.20
CA MET A 1 -0.82 -13.97 -20.73
C MET A 1 -1.37 -13.50 -19.39
N LEU A 2 -0.61 -13.47 -18.28
CA LEU A 2 -1.15 -12.99 -16.98
C LEU A 2 -1.24 -11.45 -16.85
N ARG A 3 -0.16 -10.73 -17.18
CA ARG A 3 -0.13 -9.25 -17.10
C ARG A 3 -1.26 -8.56 -17.87
N ASN A 4 -1.54 -9.02 -19.09
CA ASN A 4 -2.61 -8.46 -19.93
C ASN A 4 -3.98 -8.70 -19.29
N PHE A 5 -4.21 -9.91 -18.77
CA PHE A 5 -5.43 -10.24 -18.05
C PHE A 5 -5.63 -9.34 -16.82
N ILE A 6 -4.58 -9.07 -16.04
CA ILE A 6 -4.67 -8.14 -14.90
C ILE A 6 -4.99 -6.72 -15.37
N SER A 7 -4.30 -6.23 -16.41
CA SER A 7 -4.56 -4.91 -16.97
C SER A 7 -5.98 -4.77 -17.53
N GLU A 8 -6.51 -5.80 -18.20
CA GLU A 8 -7.91 -5.84 -18.67
C GLU A 8 -8.88 -5.73 -17.49
N ARG A 9 -8.64 -6.46 -16.39
CA ARG A 9 -9.47 -6.36 -15.18
C ARG A 9 -9.41 -4.99 -14.50
N LEU A 10 -8.24 -4.36 -14.50
CA LEU A 10 -8.09 -2.98 -14.03
C LEU A 10 -8.90 -2.00 -14.89
N LEU A 11 -8.91 -2.18 -16.21
CA LEU A 11 -9.71 -1.37 -17.14
C LEU A 11 -11.21 -1.60 -16.93
N GLU A 12 -11.66 -2.85 -16.82
CA GLU A 12 -13.07 -3.20 -16.57
C GLU A 12 -13.62 -2.58 -15.27
N ASN A 13 -12.75 -2.33 -14.29
CA ASN A 13 -13.11 -1.73 -13.01
C ASN A 13 -13.11 -0.20 -13.01
N LEU A 14 -12.81 0.44 -14.14
CA LEU A 14 -12.96 1.88 -14.34
C LEU A 14 -14.32 2.21 -14.94
N ASP A 15 -14.97 3.23 -14.37
CA ASP A 15 -16.29 3.70 -14.81
C ASP A 15 -16.19 4.72 -15.96
N PHE A 16 -15.01 4.88 -16.58
CA PHE A 16 -14.72 5.87 -17.64
C PHE A 16 -13.57 5.40 -18.54
N GLN A 17 -13.39 6.06 -19.69
CA GLN A 17 -12.22 5.82 -20.55
C GLN A 17 -10.97 6.47 -19.96
N PRO A 18 -9.91 5.69 -19.66
CA PRO A 18 -8.69 6.20 -19.07
C PRO A 18 -7.95 7.15 -20.03
N THR A 19 -7.14 8.04 -19.46
CA THR A 19 -6.15 8.80 -20.24
C THR A 19 -4.94 7.94 -20.57
N LEU A 20 -4.12 8.36 -21.55
CA LEU A 20 -2.88 7.63 -21.91
C LEU A 20 -1.99 7.33 -20.70
N GLY A 21 -1.78 8.31 -19.81
CA GLY A 21 -0.97 8.09 -18.61
C GLY A 21 -1.60 7.12 -17.61
N GLN A 22 -2.94 7.02 -17.57
CA GLN A 22 -3.63 6.02 -16.76
C GLN A 22 -3.55 4.63 -17.40
N GLU A 23 -3.62 4.53 -18.74
CA GLU A 23 -3.40 3.28 -19.46
C GLU A 23 -1.98 2.74 -19.27
N ASP A 24 -0.98 3.60 -19.34
CA ASP A 24 0.41 3.24 -19.09
C ASP A 24 0.58 2.73 -17.65
N LEU A 25 0.02 3.43 -16.66
CA LEU A 25 0.05 2.98 -15.27
C LEU A 25 -0.67 1.64 -15.07
N ILE A 26 -1.80 1.41 -15.73
CA ILE A 26 -2.52 0.12 -15.68
C ILE A 26 -1.68 -1.02 -16.27
N ARG A 27 -0.94 -0.73 -17.35
CA ARG A 27 -0.02 -1.69 -17.95
C ARG A 27 1.11 -2.03 -16.98
N GLU A 28 1.77 -1.01 -16.42
CA GLU A 28 2.85 -1.19 -15.45
C GLU A 28 2.36 -1.92 -14.18
N LEU A 29 1.16 -1.62 -13.68
CA LEU A 29 0.55 -2.37 -12.58
C LEU A 29 0.32 -3.85 -12.96
N GLY A 30 -0.13 -4.13 -14.17
CA GLY A 30 -0.27 -5.50 -14.67
C GLY A 30 1.06 -6.24 -14.73
N HIS A 31 2.13 -5.57 -15.15
CA HIS A 31 3.50 -6.11 -15.12
C HIS A 31 3.97 -6.38 -13.69
N PHE A 32 3.87 -5.38 -12.82
CA PHE A 32 4.29 -5.46 -11.43
C PHE A 32 3.58 -6.58 -10.65
N LEU A 33 2.28 -6.73 -10.82
CA LEU A 33 1.50 -7.77 -10.13
C LEU A 33 1.78 -9.18 -10.67
N ALA A 34 2.17 -9.29 -11.95
CA ALA A 34 2.51 -10.56 -12.59
C ALA A 34 3.99 -10.93 -12.49
N SER A 35 4.84 -10.03 -11.96
CA SER A 35 6.27 -10.26 -11.79
C SER A 35 6.55 -11.44 -10.87
N GLU A 36 7.66 -12.13 -11.06
CA GLU A 36 8.17 -13.12 -10.09
C GLU A 36 9.10 -12.47 -9.07
N ASP A 37 9.64 -11.29 -9.38
CA ASP A 37 10.44 -10.50 -8.46
C ASP A 37 9.52 -9.82 -7.44
N THR A 38 9.73 -10.11 -6.16
CA THR A 38 8.96 -9.55 -5.05
C THR A 38 9.71 -8.43 -4.34
N SER A 39 10.92 -8.10 -4.78
CA SER A 39 11.69 -6.95 -4.28
C SER A 39 11.29 -5.63 -4.97
N GLU A 40 10.53 -5.72 -6.06
CA GLU A 40 10.03 -4.55 -6.76
C GLU A 40 9.07 -3.73 -5.88
N ILE A 41 9.19 -2.41 -5.97
CA ILE A 41 8.26 -1.44 -5.37
C ILE A 41 7.65 -0.62 -6.50
N MET A 42 6.32 -0.55 -6.55
CA MET A 42 5.61 0.30 -7.49
C MET A 42 5.39 1.68 -6.88
N LEU A 43 5.80 2.75 -7.57
CA LEU A 43 5.56 4.13 -7.16
C LEU A 43 4.62 4.84 -8.13
N VAL A 44 3.45 5.26 -7.64
CA VAL A 44 2.38 5.89 -8.40
C VAL A 44 2.37 7.39 -8.14
N LYS A 45 2.91 8.15 -9.09
CA LYS A 45 2.97 9.62 -9.01
C LYS A 45 1.94 10.29 -9.91
N GLY A 46 1.46 11.45 -9.49
CA GLY A 46 0.57 12.30 -10.27
C GLY A 46 0.09 13.50 -9.46
N TYR A 47 -0.31 14.56 -10.14
CA TYR A 47 -0.84 15.76 -9.50
C TYR A 47 -2.23 15.55 -8.90
N ALA A 48 -2.73 16.53 -8.15
CA ALA A 48 -4.11 16.53 -7.70
C ALA A 48 -5.08 16.45 -8.90
N GLY A 49 -6.14 15.67 -8.77
CA GLY A 49 -7.15 15.53 -9.82
C GLY A 49 -6.79 14.59 -10.99
N THR A 50 -5.62 13.94 -11.01
CA THR A 50 -5.24 13.02 -12.10
C THR A 50 -5.85 11.61 -12.01
N GLY A 51 -6.76 11.38 -11.06
CA GLY A 51 -7.49 10.11 -10.94
C GLY A 51 -6.73 8.96 -10.25
N LYS A 52 -5.64 9.24 -9.51
CA LYS A 52 -4.88 8.22 -8.75
C LYS A 52 -5.78 7.39 -7.82
N THR A 53 -6.62 8.08 -7.03
CA THR A 53 -7.61 7.48 -6.14
C THR A 53 -8.54 6.50 -6.86
N THR A 54 -8.97 6.85 -8.08
CA THR A 54 -9.80 5.97 -8.91
C THR A 54 -9.05 4.74 -9.36
N LEU A 55 -7.78 4.88 -9.74
CA LEU A 55 -6.94 3.73 -10.10
C LEU A 55 -6.65 2.83 -8.91
N VAL A 56 -6.38 3.40 -7.72
CA VAL A 56 -6.25 2.62 -6.48
C VAL A 56 -7.54 1.86 -6.19
N LYS A 57 -8.72 2.51 -6.33
CA LYS A 57 -10.02 1.84 -6.19
C LYS A 57 -10.16 0.66 -7.16
N SER A 58 -9.80 0.86 -8.44
CA SER A 58 -9.80 -0.20 -9.45
C SER A 58 -8.86 -1.34 -9.08
N LEU A 59 -7.63 -1.02 -8.64
CA LEU A 59 -6.65 -2.00 -8.18
C LEU A 59 -7.19 -2.86 -7.03
N VAL A 60 -7.76 -2.24 -6.00
CA VAL A 60 -8.32 -2.96 -4.85
C VAL A 60 -9.48 -3.88 -5.29
N LYS A 61 -10.38 -3.40 -6.16
CA LYS A 61 -11.46 -4.23 -6.72
C LYS A 61 -10.91 -5.41 -7.50
N THR A 62 -9.91 -5.19 -8.35
CA THR A 62 -9.28 -6.23 -9.16
C THR A 62 -8.62 -7.28 -8.27
N LEU A 63 -7.82 -6.89 -7.28
CA LEU A 63 -7.18 -7.82 -6.35
C LEU A 63 -8.22 -8.66 -5.60
N SER A 64 -9.29 -8.03 -5.13
CA SER A 64 -10.41 -8.71 -4.45
C SER A 64 -11.09 -9.74 -5.35
N ALA A 65 -11.41 -9.37 -6.60
CA ALA A 65 -12.01 -10.27 -7.59
C ALA A 65 -11.10 -11.46 -7.94
N LEU A 66 -9.78 -11.24 -7.95
CA LEU A 66 -8.77 -12.28 -8.16
C LEU A 66 -8.42 -13.07 -6.89
N LYS A 67 -9.11 -12.80 -5.77
CA LYS A 67 -8.84 -13.39 -4.44
C LYS A 67 -7.39 -13.20 -3.98
N GLN A 68 -6.74 -12.14 -4.44
CA GLN A 68 -5.42 -11.72 -4.00
C GLN A 68 -5.58 -10.86 -2.73
N LYS A 69 -4.72 -11.08 -1.75
CA LYS A 69 -4.78 -10.35 -0.49
C LYS A 69 -4.23 -8.94 -0.67
N SER A 70 -4.90 -7.97 -0.09
CA SER A 70 -4.41 -6.60 -0.02
C SER A 70 -4.53 -6.04 1.40
N VAL A 71 -3.61 -5.13 1.73
CA VAL A 71 -3.64 -4.35 2.96
C VAL A 71 -3.56 -2.88 2.56
N LEU A 72 -4.58 -2.12 2.95
CA LEU A 72 -4.67 -0.69 2.64
C LEU A 72 -4.13 0.13 3.80
N LEU A 73 -3.18 1.01 3.48
CA LEU A 73 -2.47 1.83 4.43
C LEU A 73 -2.53 3.30 4.06
N ALA A 74 -2.45 4.15 5.07
CA ALA A 74 -2.30 5.59 4.91
C ALA A 74 -1.44 6.16 6.05
N PRO A 75 -0.81 7.33 5.86
CA PRO A 75 0.05 7.94 6.88
C PRO A 75 -0.73 8.42 8.12
N THR A 76 -1.98 8.86 7.93
CA THR A 76 -2.80 9.45 9.00
C THR A 76 -4.16 8.76 9.14
N GLY A 77 -4.77 8.86 10.32
CA GLY A 77 -6.11 8.30 10.57
C GLY A 77 -7.19 8.92 9.68
N ARG A 78 -7.06 10.21 9.32
CA ARG A 78 -7.98 10.88 8.39
C ARG A 78 -7.84 10.33 6.98
N ALA A 79 -6.61 10.19 6.48
CA ALA A 79 -6.35 9.61 5.16
C ALA A 79 -6.85 8.15 5.09
N ALA A 80 -6.63 7.35 6.14
CA ALA A 80 -7.16 5.99 6.23
C ALA A 80 -8.70 5.95 6.15
N LYS A 81 -9.40 6.88 6.81
CA LYS A 81 -10.88 6.98 6.72
C LYS A 81 -11.35 7.33 5.30
N VAL A 82 -10.65 8.23 4.61
CA VAL A 82 -10.94 8.57 3.21
C VAL A 82 -10.71 7.37 2.31
N LEU A 83 -9.59 6.66 2.49
CA LEU A 83 -9.25 5.43 1.79
C LEU A 83 -10.34 4.36 1.95
N ILE A 84 -10.86 4.15 3.17
CA ILE A 84 -12.00 3.26 3.42
C ILE A 84 -13.23 3.71 2.61
N ALA A 85 -13.56 5.00 2.66
CA ALA A 85 -14.78 5.52 2.06
C ALA A 85 -14.84 5.31 0.55
N TYR A 86 -13.73 5.55 -0.19
CA TYR A 86 -13.74 5.40 -1.64
C TYR A 86 -13.42 3.98 -2.12
N SER A 87 -12.62 3.20 -1.37
CA SER A 87 -12.24 1.84 -1.76
C SER A 87 -13.26 0.80 -1.34
N GLY A 88 -14.08 1.07 -0.31
CA GLY A 88 -15.01 0.12 0.28
C GLY A 88 -14.33 -1.00 1.08
N HIS A 89 -13.03 -0.89 1.36
CA HIS A 89 -12.25 -1.91 2.07
C HIS A 89 -11.64 -1.35 3.36
N PRO A 90 -11.40 -2.18 4.38
CA PRO A 90 -10.72 -1.74 5.60
C PRO A 90 -9.32 -1.19 5.30
N ALA A 91 -8.98 -0.07 5.94
CA ALA A 91 -7.67 0.52 5.89
C ALA A 91 -7.18 0.93 7.28
N TRP A 92 -5.87 1.03 7.44
CA TRP A 92 -5.23 1.37 8.71
C TRP A 92 -4.16 2.44 8.50
N THR A 93 -3.73 3.06 9.59
CA THR A 93 -2.50 3.85 9.53
C THR A 93 -1.31 2.91 9.40
N ILE A 94 -0.23 3.37 8.73
CA ILE A 94 1.03 2.60 8.65
C ILE A 94 1.49 2.23 10.07
N HIS A 95 1.53 3.20 10.98
CA HIS A 95 1.93 2.98 12.37
C HIS A 95 1.13 1.88 13.08
N LYS A 96 -0.20 1.89 12.92
CA LYS A 96 -1.08 0.87 13.54
C LYS A 96 -0.84 -0.51 12.96
N LYS A 97 -0.40 -0.60 11.70
CA LYS A 97 -0.18 -1.87 11.02
C LYS A 97 1.16 -2.50 11.34
N ILE A 98 2.23 -1.71 11.33
CA ILE A 98 3.60 -2.24 11.31
C ILE A 98 4.28 -2.24 12.68
N TYR A 99 3.72 -1.55 13.68
CA TYR A 99 4.30 -1.51 15.03
C TYR A 99 3.42 -2.23 16.04
N ARG A 100 4.08 -2.78 17.07
CA ARG A 100 3.45 -3.29 18.28
C ARG A 100 4.06 -2.60 19.50
N GLN A 101 3.26 -2.44 20.54
CA GLN A 101 3.75 -1.96 21.82
C GLN A 101 4.55 -3.08 22.50
N LYS A 102 5.77 -2.77 22.91
CA LYS A 102 6.56 -3.63 23.79
C LYS A 102 6.14 -3.32 25.22
N SER A 103 5.68 -4.33 25.96
CA SER A 103 5.33 -4.18 27.37
C SER A 103 6.60 -3.88 28.17
N GLY A 104 6.75 -2.63 28.61
CA GLY A 104 7.76 -2.20 29.58
C GLY A 104 7.15 -2.05 30.97
N SER A 105 7.96 -2.20 32.01
CA SER A 105 7.59 -2.05 33.44
C SER A 105 7.23 -0.61 33.84
N ASP A 106 7.50 0.35 32.97
CA ASP A 106 7.70 1.77 33.31
C ASP A 106 6.60 2.68 32.71
N GLY A 107 5.55 2.11 32.13
CA GLY A 107 4.36 2.82 31.65
C GLY A 107 4.55 3.62 30.35
N LEU A 108 5.78 3.94 29.97
CA LEU A 108 6.15 4.45 28.65
C LEU A 108 6.34 3.27 27.70
N GLY A 109 5.35 2.99 26.87
CA GLY A 109 5.40 1.91 25.89
C GLY A 109 6.27 2.27 24.70
N GLU A 110 7.43 1.64 24.57
CA GLU A 110 8.23 1.64 23.34
C GLU A 110 7.44 0.89 22.24
N PHE A 111 7.28 1.49 21.06
CA PHE A 111 6.73 0.79 19.91
C PHE A 111 7.86 0.24 19.05
N VAL A 112 7.84 -1.06 18.81
CA VAL A 112 8.83 -1.76 17.99
C VAL A 112 8.17 -2.32 16.74
N LEU A 113 8.97 -2.53 15.69
CA LEU A 113 8.47 -3.17 14.48
C LEU A 113 7.86 -4.54 14.81
N ASP A 114 6.66 -4.77 14.30
CA ASP A 114 5.93 -6.02 14.45
C ASP A 114 6.41 -7.04 13.41
N ARG A 115 6.08 -8.31 13.64
CA ARG A 115 6.37 -9.38 12.69
C ARG A 115 5.34 -9.36 11.56
N ASN A 116 5.83 -9.31 10.32
CA ASN A 116 4.96 -9.49 9.16
C ASN A 116 4.68 -10.98 8.91
N LEU A 117 3.46 -11.43 9.22
CA LEU A 117 3.00 -12.81 8.98
C LEU A 117 2.24 -12.97 7.66
N HIS A 118 2.18 -11.92 6.83
CA HIS A 118 1.46 -11.96 5.55
C HIS A 118 2.20 -12.81 4.52
N LYS A 119 1.40 -13.40 3.61
CA LYS A 119 1.89 -14.18 2.47
C LYS A 119 1.12 -13.80 1.23
N GLN A 120 1.81 -13.52 0.13
CA GLN A 120 1.20 -13.16 -1.16
C GLN A 120 0.22 -11.99 -1.00
N THR A 121 0.67 -10.92 -0.34
CA THR A 121 -0.15 -9.75 0.02
C THR A 121 0.41 -8.49 -0.62
N CYS A 122 -0.44 -7.73 -1.30
CA CYS A 122 -0.12 -6.40 -1.82
C CYS A 122 -0.46 -5.33 -0.77
N PHE A 123 0.56 -4.65 -0.26
CA PHE A 123 0.43 -3.48 0.59
C PHE A 123 0.31 -2.25 -0.29
N ILE A 124 -0.78 -1.50 -0.13
CA ILE A 124 -1.06 -0.30 -0.92
C ILE A 124 -1.13 0.87 0.04
N VAL A 125 -0.25 1.85 -0.15
CA VAL A 125 -0.19 3.05 0.66
C VAL A 125 -0.74 4.23 -0.14
N ASP A 126 -1.78 4.86 0.38
CA ASP A 126 -2.27 6.13 -0.17
C ASP A 126 -1.61 7.30 0.56
N GLU A 127 -1.48 8.45 -0.13
CA GLU A 127 -0.81 9.66 0.39
C GLU A 127 0.64 9.40 0.87
N ALA A 128 1.39 8.55 0.16
CA ALA A 128 2.78 8.20 0.50
C ALA A 128 3.72 9.42 0.58
N SER A 129 3.37 10.54 -0.07
CA SER A 129 4.09 11.81 0.03
C SER A 129 4.17 12.40 1.44
N MET A 130 3.28 11.98 2.36
CA MET A 130 3.32 12.42 3.76
C MET A 130 4.26 11.57 4.62
N ILE A 131 4.88 10.51 4.08
CA ILE A 131 5.88 9.72 4.78
C ILE A 131 7.18 10.53 4.77
N GLY A 132 7.49 11.17 5.90
CA GLY A 132 8.65 12.06 6.03
C GLY A 132 9.91 11.35 6.52
N ASP A 133 11.04 12.02 6.30
CA ASP A 133 12.36 11.59 6.76
C ASP A 133 12.55 11.95 8.24
N ARG A 134 12.34 10.94 9.08
CA ARG A 134 12.69 10.87 10.51
C ARG A 134 11.97 11.82 11.46
N SER A 135 11.37 11.22 12.50
CA SER A 135 10.90 11.97 13.66
C SER A 135 11.99 11.98 14.74
N PRO A 136 12.53 13.13 15.19
CA PRO A 136 13.61 13.21 16.18
C PRO A 136 13.24 12.64 17.56
N GLU A 137 11.95 12.49 17.86
CA GLU A 137 11.41 12.00 19.13
C GLU A 137 10.84 10.58 19.00
N ALA A 138 11.57 9.68 18.33
CA ALA A 138 11.03 8.41 17.85
C ALA A 138 10.51 7.48 18.98
N PHE A 139 9.22 7.60 19.30
CA PHE A 139 8.47 6.62 20.08
C PHE A 139 8.22 5.30 19.31
N PHE A 140 8.57 5.26 18.02
CA PHE A 140 8.29 4.17 17.09
C PHE A 140 9.53 3.71 16.33
N GLY A 141 9.83 2.41 16.41
CA GLY A 141 10.73 1.72 15.49
C GLY A 141 12.13 2.31 15.42
N SER A 142 12.65 2.45 14.20
CA SER A 142 13.94 3.09 13.93
C SER A 142 13.86 4.62 13.91
N GLY A 143 12.65 5.17 13.99
CA GLY A 143 12.36 6.59 13.76
C GLY A 143 12.20 6.97 12.29
N ASP A 144 12.45 6.05 11.35
CA ASP A 144 12.30 6.23 9.91
C ASP A 144 11.13 5.38 9.40
N LEU A 145 9.96 6.01 9.21
CA LEU A 145 8.73 5.30 8.88
C LEU A 145 8.77 4.63 7.51
N LEU A 146 9.43 5.24 6.53
CA LEU A 146 9.52 4.66 5.19
C LEU A 146 10.37 3.40 5.22
N ARG A 147 11.52 3.48 5.88
CA ARG A 147 12.41 2.33 6.05
C ARG A 147 11.71 1.21 6.80
N ASP A 148 11.09 1.52 7.94
CA ASP A 148 10.39 0.53 8.76
C ASP A 148 9.23 -0.14 8.00
N LEU A 149 8.53 0.61 7.15
CA LEU A 149 7.49 0.06 6.26
C LEU A 149 8.09 -0.91 5.22
N VAL A 150 9.17 -0.52 4.55
CA VAL A 150 9.84 -1.37 3.56
C VAL A 150 10.33 -2.65 4.23
N ASP A 151 11.08 -2.52 5.34
CA ASP A 151 11.61 -3.63 6.12
C ASP A 151 10.47 -4.56 6.59
N TYR A 152 9.34 -4.02 7.03
CA TYR A 152 8.16 -4.81 7.39
C TYR A 152 7.60 -5.59 6.21
N VAL A 153 7.44 -4.97 5.04
CA VAL A 153 6.86 -5.63 3.86
C VAL A 153 7.80 -6.74 3.34
N GLU A 154 9.10 -6.46 3.26
CA GLU A 154 10.13 -7.42 2.84
C GLU A 154 10.24 -8.62 3.78
N ALA A 155 9.99 -8.44 5.08
CA ALA A 155 9.96 -9.55 6.03
C ALA A 155 8.80 -10.53 5.81
N GLY A 156 7.78 -10.15 5.01
CA GLY A 156 6.68 -11.01 4.62
C GLY A 156 7.02 -11.90 3.42
N SER A 157 6.31 -13.02 3.26
CA SER A 157 6.60 -13.94 2.14
C SER A 157 5.85 -13.53 0.87
N HIS A 158 6.58 -13.16 -0.18
CA HIS A 158 6.01 -12.75 -1.47
C HIS A 158 5.03 -11.58 -1.35
N CYS A 159 5.32 -10.63 -0.45
CA CYS A 159 4.56 -9.41 -0.33
C CYS A 159 5.03 -8.39 -1.37
N ARG A 160 4.15 -7.46 -1.74
CA ARG A 160 4.44 -6.37 -2.68
C ARG A 160 4.08 -5.04 -2.06
N LEU A 161 4.79 -3.98 -2.44
CA LEU A 161 4.51 -2.62 -1.98
C LEU A 161 4.16 -1.69 -3.15
N VAL A 162 3.03 -1.00 -3.04
CA VAL A 162 2.61 0.09 -3.91
C VAL A 162 2.55 1.37 -3.07
N LEU A 163 3.25 2.41 -3.52
CA LEU A 163 3.33 3.76 -2.93
C LEU A 163 2.73 4.81 -3.85
#